data_AF-A0AA36G9M7-F1
#
_entry.id   AF-A0AA36G9M7-F1
#
_cell.length_a   1.000
_cell.length_b   1.000
_cell.length_c   1.000
_cell.angle_alpha   90.00
_cell.angle_beta   90.00
_cell.angle_gamma   90.00
#
_symmetry.space_group_name_H-M   'P 1'
#
loop_
_entity.id
_entity.type
_entity.pdbx_description
1 polymer ?
#
loop_
_entity_poly.entity_id
_entity_poly.type
_entity_poly.pdbx_seq_one_letter_code
_entity_poly.pdbx_strand_id
1 'polypeptide(L)'
;MMKSEPIPCVRCCVGSSVSPGSLGLSLNKVGSLNRSLAGTGPHSRGETSLELEAIAAVHELSFAVQSISVSEILPRTPDLIFVNMTTLEGQPYCLELTLKGWRITSQRSDCMTGDFTRLDLFTKYYESLYALMDDISPGYRVRFGEKLAMKLKMLQSGEEMDCMAPCGSYASPPLSLSSGPESLHGSTDSLPVVTPVSSPTREFEKALFA
;
A
#
# COMPACT_ATOMS: atom_id res chain seq x y z
N MET A 1 11.22 -17.76 54.30
CA MET A 1 9.85 -17.72 53.76
C MET A 1 9.52 -16.26 53.44
N MET A 2 9.64 -15.86 52.17
CA MET A 2 9.32 -14.50 51.73
C MET A 2 7.85 -14.48 51.28
N LYS A 3 7.04 -13.60 51.88
CA LYS A 3 5.66 -13.35 51.42
C LYS A 3 5.70 -12.32 50.30
N SER A 4 5.20 -12.71 49.13
CA SER A 4 4.97 -11.83 47.97
C SER A 4 3.54 -11.28 48.04
N GLU A 5 3.37 -9.96 48.08
CA GLU A 5 2.07 -9.31 47.88
C GLU A 5 1.84 -8.98 46.39
N PRO A 6 0.60 -9.02 45.89
CA PRO A 6 0.29 -8.74 44.49
C PRO A 6 0.27 -7.23 44.18
N ILE A 7 0.82 -6.88 43.01
CA ILE A 7 0.84 -5.52 42.46
C ILE A 7 -0.56 -5.18 41.93
N PRO A 8 -1.18 -4.04 42.31
CA PRO A 8 -2.53 -3.69 41.86
C PRO A 8 -2.57 -3.22 40.40
N CYS A 9 -3.54 -3.72 39.64
CA CYS A 9 -3.81 -3.32 38.26
C CYS A 9 -4.56 -1.99 38.20
N VAL A 10 -3.99 -0.98 37.55
CA VAL A 10 -4.58 0.37 37.39
C VAL A 10 -5.72 0.42 36.35
N ARG A 11 -6.09 -0.73 35.75
CA ARG A 11 -7.08 -0.79 34.65
C ARG A 11 -8.44 -1.38 35.04
N CYS A 12 -8.67 -1.72 36.31
CA CYS A 12 -9.92 -2.35 36.75
C CYS A 12 -10.81 -1.49 37.67
N CYS A 13 -10.55 -0.19 37.82
CA CYS A 13 -11.39 0.70 38.62
C CYS A 13 -12.30 1.58 37.76
N VAL A 14 -13.35 1.00 37.18
CA VAL A 14 -14.65 1.69 37.04
C VAL A 14 -15.75 0.66 37.24
N GLY A 15 -16.18 0.51 38.49
CA GLY A 15 -17.51 0.02 38.77
C GLY A 15 -18.52 1.12 38.42
N SER A 16 -19.47 0.82 37.55
CA SER A 16 -20.71 1.57 37.45
C SER A 16 -21.82 0.58 37.12
N SER A 17 -22.65 0.35 38.12
CA SER A 17 -23.93 -0.33 38.04
C SER A 17 -24.82 0.31 36.97
N VAL A 18 -25.21 -0.45 35.96
CA VAL A 18 -26.26 -0.04 35.01
C VAL A 18 -27.57 -0.71 35.43
N SER A 19 -28.49 0.08 35.95
CA SER A 19 -29.90 -0.28 36.09
C SER A 19 -30.62 -0.15 34.74
N PRO A 20 -31.57 -1.03 34.40
CA PRO A 20 -32.33 -0.92 33.16
C PRO A 20 -33.53 0.01 33.37
N GLY A 21 -33.53 1.17 32.70
CA GLY A 21 -34.64 2.12 32.71
C GLY A 21 -34.89 2.69 31.33
N SER A 22 -35.99 2.25 30.72
CA SER A 22 -36.80 2.84 29.64
C SER A 22 -36.14 3.67 28.54
N LEU A 23 -36.19 3.11 27.32
CA LEU A 23 -36.06 3.84 26.06
C LEU A 23 -37.24 4.80 25.89
N GLY A 24 -36.92 6.07 25.68
CA GLY A 24 -37.88 7.09 25.28
C GLY A 24 -37.15 8.25 24.63
N LEU A 25 -36.76 8.10 23.36
CA LEU A 25 -36.28 9.22 22.55
C LEU A 25 -37.30 9.54 21.47
N SER A 26 -37.93 10.70 21.65
CA SER A 26 -38.87 11.32 20.72
C SER A 26 -38.16 11.79 19.45
N LEU A 27 -38.81 11.59 18.32
CA LEU A 27 -38.29 11.65 16.95
C LEU A 27 -38.24 13.09 16.38
N ASN A 28 -37.77 14.09 17.13
CA ASN A 28 -37.90 15.49 16.70
C ASN A 28 -36.62 16.33 16.92
N LYS A 29 -35.46 15.91 16.38
CA LYS A 29 -34.37 16.79 15.89
C LYS A 29 -33.18 15.98 15.38
N VAL A 30 -33.15 15.74 14.08
CA VAL A 30 -31.94 15.32 13.35
C VAL A 30 -31.53 16.49 12.45
N GLY A 31 -30.44 17.15 12.81
CA GLY A 31 -29.87 18.26 12.06
C GLY A 31 -28.72 18.90 12.82
N SER A 32 -27.50 18.67 12.34
CA SER A 32 -26.22 19.23 12.82
C SER A 32 -25.57 18.58 14.05
N LEU A 33 -25.11 17.34 13.89
CA LEU A 33 -23.89 16.86 14.54
C LEU A 33 -23.05 16.11 13.50
N ASN A 34 -22.44 16.85 12.57
CA ASN A 34 -21.42 16.34 11.66
C ASN A 34 -20.12 17.13 11.88
N ARG A 35 -19.40 16.77 12.95
CA ARG A 35 -17.94 16.75 13.00
C ARG A 35 -17.51 16.21 14.36
N SER A 36 -16.51 15.34 14.35
CA SER A 36 -15.86 14.73 15.51
C SER A 36 -16.51 13.44 16.00
N LEU A 37 -16.26 12.34 15.27
CA LEU A 37 -15.58 11.14 15.82
C LEU A 37 -15.34 10.11 14.71
N ALA A 38 -14.52 10.46 13.71
CA ALA A 38 -13.89 9.43 12.87
C ALA A 38 -12.69 8.90 13.65
N GLY A 39 -12.92 7.92 14.52
CA GLY A 39 -11.87 7.32 15.32
C GLY A 39 -12.29 5.95 15.83
N THR A 40 -11.65 4.92 15.28
CA THR A 40 -11.64 3.52 15.73
C THR A 40 -12.83 2.65 15.31
N GLY A 41 -12.81 2.22 14.04
CA GLY A 41 -13.37 0.91 13.68
C GLY A 41 -12.43 -0.21 14.18
N PRO A 42 -12.95 -1.38 14.61
CA PRO A 42 -12.15 -2.47 15.16
C PRO A 42 -11.41 -3.32 14.09
N HIS A 43 -11.01 -2.68 12.98
CA HIS A 43 -10.20 -3.30 11.91
C HIS A 43 -8.89 -2.55 11.61
N SER A 44 -8.60 -1.41 12.25
CA SER A 44 -7.33 -0.68 12.07
C SER A 44 -6.26 -1.01 13.14
N ARG A 45 -6.22 -2.27 13.60
CA ARG A 45 -5.11 -2.77 14.43
C ARG A 45 -4.16 -3.53 13.54
N GLY A 46 -2.95 -3.03 13.31
CA GLY A 46 -1.89 -3.90 12.81
C GLY A 46 -0.65 -3.17 12.34
N GLU A 47 -0.78 -2.32 11.32
CA GLU A 47 0.40 -1.94 10.54
C GLU A 47 1.00 -0.62 10.97
N THR A 48 2.29 -0.67 11.29
CA THR A 48 3.08 0.51 11.70
C THR A 48 3.56 1.28 10.47
N SER A 49 3.97 2.55 10.64
CA SER A 49 4.46 3.36 9.50
C SER A 49 5.63 2.69 8.78
N LEU A 50 6.57 2.10 9.53
CA LEU A 50 7.72 1.41 8.96
C LEU A 50 7.32 0.10 8.27
N GLU A 51 6.27 -0.56 8.75
CA GLU A 51 5.76 -1.79 8.16
C GLU A 51 5.14 -1.54 6.79
N LEU A 52 4.33 -0.48 6.68
CA LEU A 52 3.81 -0.02 5.41
C LEU A 52 4.94 0.41 4.46
N GLU A 53 5.97 1.09 4.97
CA GLU A 53 7.14 1.49 4.18
C GLU A 53 7.93 0.27 3.67
N ALA A 54 8.16 -0.73 4.52
CA ALA A 54 8.84 -1.96 4.12
C ALA A 54 8.05 -2.73 3.05
N ILE A 55 6.73 -2.83 3.20
CA ILE A 55 5.84 -3.48 2.23
C ILE A 55 5.85 -2.74 0.90
N ALA A 56 5.74 -1.41 0.93
CA ALA A 56 5.80 -0.57 -0.27
C ALA A 56 7.16 -0.76 -0.98
N ALA A 57 8.25 -0.73 -0.24
CA ALA A 57 9.60 -0.91 -0.77
C ALA A 57 9.80 -2.28 -1.45
N VAL A 58 9.32 -3.37 -0.83
CA VAL A 58 9.33 -4.73 -1.40
C VAL A 58 8.60 -4.73 -2.76
N HIS A 59 7.41 -4.15 -2.80
CA HIS A 59 6.61 -4.12 -4.02
C HIS A 59 7.26 -3.27 -5.12
N GLU A 60 7.70 -2.06 -4.77
CA GLU A 60 8.25 -1.09 -5.71
C GLU A 60 9.55 -1.55 -6.36
N LEU A 61 10.42 -2.25 -5.62
CA LEU A 61 11.74 -2.67 -6.11
C LEU A 61 11.81 -4.10 -6.62
N SER A 62 10.75 -4.91 -6.45
CA SER A 62 10.68 -6.30 -6.91
C SER A 62 11.13 -6.52 -8.36
N PHE A 63 10.92 -5.54 -9.24
CA PHE A 63 11.30 -5.62 -10.66
C PHE A 63 12.81 -5.52 -10.94
N ALA A 64 13.60 -5.02 -9.99
CA ALA A 64 15.01 -4.64 -10.17
C ALA A 64 15.96 -5.35 -9.20
N VAL A 65 15.54 -6.48 -8.66
CA VAL A 65 16.29 -7.36 -7.75
C VAL A 65 16.02 -8.81 -8.14
N GLN A 66 16.85 -9.76 -7.68
CA GLN A 66 16.52 -11.19 -7.81
C GLN A 66 15.46 -11.60 -6.78
N SER A 67 15.56 -11.08 -5.56
CA SER A 67 14.56 -11.27 -4.51
C SER A 67 14.58 -10.11 -3.52
N ILE A 68 13.44 -9.83 -2.91
CA ILE A 68 13.29 -8.91 -1.78
C ILE A 68 12.10 -9.33 -0.93
N SER A 69 12.27 -9.35 0.40
CA SER A 69 11.21 -9.71 1.34
C SER A 69 11.52 -9.19 2.74
N VAL A 70 10.48 -8.94 3.54
CA VAL A 70 10.64 -8.72 4.98
C VAL A 70 11.17 -10.01 5.62
N SER A 71 12.13 -9.91 6.54
CA SER A 71 12.66 -11.08 7.26
C SER A 71 11.58 -11.67 8.17
N GLU A 72 11.45 -13.00 8.16
CA GLU A 72 10.56 -13.73 9.05
C GLU A 72 11.25 -14.19 10.35
N ILE A 73 12.59 -14.11 10.38
CA ILE A 73 13.42 -14.66 11.46
C ILE A 73 13.89 -13.54 12.40
N LEU A 74 14.19 -12.37 11.86
CA LEU A 74 14.72 -11.24 12.61
C LEU A 74 13.60 -10.41 13.28
N PRO A 75 13.93 -9.63 14.34
CA PRO A 75 12.94 -8.86 15.07
C PRO A 75 12.15 -7.90 14.19
N ARG A 76 10.82 -7.93 14.31
CA ARG A 76 9.90 -6.97 13.70
C ARG A 76 9.19 -6.19 14.78
N THR A 77 9.50 -4.91 14.86
CA THR A 77 8.95 -3.98 15.86
C THR A 77 8.45 -2.71 15.17
N PRO A 78 7.64 -1.87 15.83
CA PRO A 78 7.17 -0.62 15.23
C PRO A 78 8.27 0.36 14.77
N ASP A 79 9.46 0.27 15.36
CA ASP A 79 10.58 1.19 15.14
C ASP A 79 11.77 0.56 14.39
N LEU A 80 11.70 -0.75 14.12
CA LEU A 80 12.77 -1.51 13.48
C LEU A 80 12.19 -2.72 12.73
N ILE A 81 12.50 -2.78 11.44
CA ILE A 81 12.13 -3.90 10.55
C ILE A 81 13.36 -4.34 9.77
N PHE A 82 13.52 -5.65 9.62
CA PHE A 82 14.57 -6.22 8.76
C PHE A 82 14.01 -6.66 7.42
N VAL A 83 14.75 -6.36 6.35
CA VAL A 83 14.41 -6.71 4.97
C VAL A 83 15.60 -7.44 4.36
N ASN A 84 15.35 -8.60 3.76
CA ASN A 84 16.34 -9.32 2.97
C ASN A 84 16.18 -8.96 1.50
N MET A 85 17.30 -8.88 0.80
CA MET A 85 17.32 -8.59 -0.62
C MET A 85 18.53 -9.26 -1.27
N THR A 86 18.32 -9.77 -2.48
CA THR A 86 19.40 -10.23 -3.35
C THR A 86 19.43 -9.35 -4.59
N THR A 87 20.55 -8.67 -4.81
CA THR A 87 20.69 -7.78 -5.97
C THR A 87 20.72 -8.57 -7.28
N LEU A 88 20.64 -7.88 -8.42
CA LEU A 88 20.71 -8.54 -9.73
C LEU A 88 22.05 -9.24 -9.98
N GLU A 89 23.11 -8.81 -9.31
CA GLU A 89 24.43 -9.44 -9.31
C GLU A 89 24.51 -10.72 -8.46
N GLY A 90 23.44 -11.07 -7.74
CA GLY A 90 23.39 -12.25 -6.86
C GLY A 90 23.96 -12.01 -5.47
N GLN A 91 24.24 -10.75 -5.11
CA GLN A 91 24.77 -10.42 -3.80
C GLN A 91 23.62 -10.31 -2.78
N PRO A 92 23.59 -11.15 -1.73
CA PRO A 92 22.59 -11.03 -0.67
C PRO A 92 22.97 -9.94 0.33
N TYR A 93 21.94 -9.26 0.82
CA TYR A 93 22.01 -8.28 1.88
C TYR A 93 20.86 -8.49 2.87
N CYS A 94 21.17 -8.27 4.15
CA CYS A 94 20.17 -7.97 5.16
C CYS A 94 20.23 -6.48 5.45
N LEU A 95 19.06 -5.84 5.45
CA LEU A 95 18.88 -4.43 5.68
C LEU A 95 18.07 -4.23 6.95
N GLU A 96 18.34 -3.15 7.66
CA GLU A 96 17.41 -2.61 8.64
C GLU A 96 16.74 -1.35 8.12
N LEU A 97 15.46 -1.22 8.44
CA LEU A 97 14.67 -0.02 8.29
C LEU A 97 14.31 0.49 9.68
N THR A 98 14.64 1.75 9.93
CA THR A 98 14.31 2.49 11.15
C THR A 98 13.83 3.89 10.79
N LEU A 99 13.42 4.69 11.79
CA LEU A 99 13.13 6.12 11.59
C LEU A 99 14.34 6.94 11.09
N LYS A 100 15.58 6.42 11.18
CA LYS A 100 16.77 7.05 10.60
C LYS A 100 16.93 6.78 9.10
N GLY A 101 16.14 5.86 8.55
CA GLY A 101 16.23 5.35 7.19
C GLY A 101 16.77 3.93 7.12
N TRP A 102 17.41 3.63 6.00
CA TRP A 102 17.82 2.29 5.57
C TRP A 102 19.31 2.08 5.80
N ARG A 103 19.71 0.90 6.29
CA ARG A 103 21.12 0.55 6.47
C ARG A 103 21.37 -0.92 6.17
N ILE A 104 22.53 -1.23 5.61
CA ILE A 104 23.00 -2.61 5.45
C ILE A 104 23.49 -3.13 6.80
N THR A 105 22.93 -4.23 7.26
CA THR A 105 23.36 -4.89 8.51
C THR A 105 24.27 -6.08 8.25
N SER A 106 24.15 -6.72 7.09
CA SER A 106 24.95 -7.89 6.71
C SER A 106 24.95 -8.10 5.19
N GLN A 107 25.99 -8.76 4.69
CA GLN A 107 26.06 -9.32 3.32
C GLN A 107 25.55 -10.78 3.26
N ARG A 108 24.64 -11.14 4.18
CA ARG A 108 23.94 -12.43 4.24
C ARG A 108 22.51 -12.17 4.68
N SER A 109 21.56 -12.86 4.07
CA SER A 109 20.16 -12.84 4.49
C SER A 109 19.99 -13.27 5.95
N ASP A 110 19.01 -12.69 6.63
CA ASP A 110 18.63 -13.02 8.01
C ASP A 110 19.79 -12.95 9.02
N CYS A 111 20.74 -12.04 8.78
CA CYS A 111 21.92 -11.88 9.61
C CYS A 111 22.11 -10.40 9.94
N MET A 112 22.40 -10.08 11.20
CA MET A 112 22.66 -8.70 11.66
C MET A 112 24.16 -8.43 11.87
N THR A 113 25.03 -9.35 11.44
CA THR A 113 26.48 -9.26 11.66
C THR A 113 27.15 -8.64 10.45
N GLY A 114 27.48 -7.35 10.57
CA GLY A 114 28.27 -6.63 9.57
C GLY A 114 29.72 -7.13 9.51
N ASP A 115 30.40 -6.80 8.42
CA ASP A 115 31.83 -7.03 8.26
C ASP A 115 32.60 -5.76 8.67
N PHE A 116 33.33 -5.86 9.79
CA PHE A 116 34.09 -4.76 10.37
C PHE A 116 35.22 -4.24 9.48
N THR A 117 35.64 -4.98 8.44
CA THR A 117 36.63 -4.50 7.48
C THR A 117 36.08 -3.42 6.55
N ARG A 118 34.76 -3.31 6.42
CA ARG A 118 34.06 -2.32 5.58
C ARG A 118 33.08 -1.50 6.42
N LEU A 119 33.56 -0.91 7.51
CA LEU A 119 32.74 -0.20 8.49
C LEU A 119 31.83 0.86 7.86
N ASP A 120 32.32 1.62 6.88
CA ASP A 120 31.54 2.68 6.22
C ASP A 120 30.27 2.14 5.54
N LEU A 121 30.33 0.91 5.00
CA LEU A 121 29.18 0.28 4.36
C LEU A 121 28.07 -0.08 5.36
N PHE A 122 28.46 -0.61 6.53
CA PHE A 122 27.51 -1.12 7.54
C PHE A 122 27.06 -0.08 8.56
N THR A 123 27.62 1.13 8.54
CA THR A 123 27.27 2.22 9.45
C THR A 123 26.52 3.37 8.78
N LYS A 124 26.56 3.43 7.44
CA LYS A 124 25.87 4.45 6.64
C LYS A 124 24.37 4.21 6.58
N TYR A 125 23.59 5.20 7.01
CA TYR A 125 22.15 5.26 6.77
C TYR A 125 21.86 6.01 5.47
N TYR A 126 20.88 5.51 4.74
CA TYR A 126 20.34 6.08 3.51
C TYR A 126 18.93 6.56 3.78
N GLU A 127 18.57 7.71 3.21
CA GLU A 127 17.23 8.29 3.34
C GLU A 127 16.14 7.44 2.67
N SER A 128 16.50 6.69 1.63
CA SER A 128 15.59 5.83 0.88
C SER A 128 16.29 4.57 0.41
N LEU A 129 15.51 3.51 0.18
CA LEU A 129 16.02 2.27 -0.38
C LEU A 129 16.56 2.48 -1.81
N TYR A 130 16.02 3.46 -2.55
CA TYR A 130 16.49 3.85 -3.87
C TYR A 130 17.94 4.37 -3.86
N ALA A 131 18.26 5.24 -2.90
CA ALA A 131 19.63 5.76 -2.74
C ALA A 131 20.61 4.65 -2.34
N LEU A 132 20.18 3.74 -1.46
CA LEU A 132 20.97 2.56 -1.10
C LEU A 132 21.25 1.68 -2.33
N MET A 133 20.22 1.43 -3.15
CA MET A 133 20.34 0.58 -4.34
C MET A 133 21.17 1.19 -5.46
N ASP A 134 21.14 2.51 -5.64
CA ASP A 134 22.04 3.21 -6.57
C ASP A 134 23.52 3.01 -6.19
N ASP A 135 23.83 3.00 -4.89
CA ASP A 135 25.20 2.78 -4.41
C ASP A 135 25.67 1.31 -4.56
N ILE A 136 24.80 0.32 -4.33
CA ILE A 136 25.24 -1.08 -4.18
C ILE A 136 24.93 -2.02 -5.35
N SER A 137 24.05 -1.64 -6.29
CA SER A 137 23.65 -2.52 -7.39
C SER A 137 23.69 -1.79 -8.73
N PRO A 138 24.78 -1.96 -9.51
CA PRO A 138 24.87 -1.47 -10.88
C PRO A 138 23.71 -1.96 -11.78
N GLY A 139 23.28 -3.20 -11.61
CA GLY A 139 22.17 -3.82 -12.34
C GLY A 139 20.83 -3.16 -12.03
N TYR A 140 20.59 -2.77 -10.78
CA TYR A 140 19.42 -1.97 -10.43
C TYR A 140 19.39 -0.65 -11.23
N ARG A 141 20.52 0.05 -11.34
CA ARG A 141 20.62 1.32 -12.08
C ARG A 141 20.25 1.15 -13.54
N VAL A 142 20.75 0.09 -14.17
CA VAL A 142 20.42 -0.27 -15.55
C VAL A 142 18.93 -0.56 -15.69
N ARG A 143 18.38 -1.47 -14.87
CA ARG A 143 16.96 -1.86 -14.92
C ARG A 143 16.01 -0.70 -14.63
N PHE A 144 16.37 0.17 -13.70
CA PHE A 144 15.59 1.36 -13.38
C PHE A 144 15.56 2.30 -14.59
N GLY A 145 16.73 2.55 -15.21
CA GLY A 145 16.84 3.35 -16.43
C GLY A 145 16.02 2.77 -17.59
N GLU A 146 16.06 1.46 -17.81
CA GLU A 146 15.25 0.77 -18.82
C GLU A 146 13.76 0.94 -18.56
N LYS A 147 13.29 0.69 -17.33
CA LYS A 147 11.87 0.86 -16.96
C LYS A 147 11.41 2.31 -17.14
N LEU A 148 12.25 3.28 -16.79
CA LEU A 148 11.96 4.69 -17.01
C LEU A 148 11.87 5.02 -18.50
N ALA A 149 12.84 4.58 -19.31
CA ALA A 149 12.84 4.80 -20.75
C ALA A 149 11.63 4.16 -21.44
N MET A 150 11.23 2.96 -21.02
CA MET A 150 10.01 2.31 -21.52
C MET A 150 8.76 3.13 -21.18
N LYS A 151 8.60 3.56 -19.93
CA LYS A 151 7.46 4.40 -19.53
C LYS A 151 7.40 5.71 -20.30
N LEU A 152 8.55 6.38 -20.51
CA LEU A 152 8.61 7.61 -21.30
C LEU A 152 8.18 7.39 -22.77
N LYS A 153 8.59 6.27 -23.38
CA LYS A 153 8.16 5.92 -24.75
C LYS A 153 6.66 5.66 -24.84
N MET A 154 6.08 4.99 -23.85
CA MET A 154 4.63 4.73 -23.82
C MET A 154 3.81 6.02 -23.74
N LEU A 155 4.27 6.98 -22.93
CA LEU A 155 3.64 8.30 -22.86
C LEU A 155 3.76 9.08 -24.17
N GLN A 156 4.83 8.86 -24.94
CA GLN A 156 5.01 9.46 -26.27
C GLN A 156 4.14 8.78 -27.34
N SER A 157 3.95 7.46 -27.26
CA SER A 157 3.13 6.71 -28.23
C SER A 157 1.63 6.76 -27.94
N GLY A 158 1.20 7.25 -26.76
CA GLY A 158 -0.21 7.30 -26.37
C GLY A 158 -0.79 5.92 -26.02
N GLU A 159 0.07 4.91 -25.84
CA GLU A 159 -0.32 3.56 -25.47
C GLU A 159 -0.36 3.45 -23.93
N GLU A 160 -1.48 3.86 -23.34
CA GLU A 160 -1.74 3.58 -21.93
C GLU A 160 -1.97 2.07 -21.77
N MET A 161 -1.03 1.40 -21.11
CA MET A 161 -1.25 0.01 -20.70
C MET A 161 -2.20 0.04 -19.50
N ASP A 162 -3.48 -0.21 -19.77
CA ASP A 162 -4.43 -0.65 -18.76
C ASP A 162 -3.89 -1.94 -18.14
N CYS A 163 -3.16 -1.81 -17.04
CA CYS A 163 -2.90 -2.94 -16.16
C CYS A 163 -4.25 -3.33 -15.54
N MET A 164 -4.98 -4.19 -16.26
CA MET A 164 -6.14 -4.91 -15.77
C MET A 164 -5.73 -5.61 -14.48
N ALA A 165 -6.07 -4.99 -13.34
CA ALA A 165 -6.06 -5.71 -12.08
C ALA A 165 -6.98 -6.93 -12.26
N PRO A 166 -6.59 -8.14 -11.82
CA PRO A 166 -7.53 -9.25 -11.75
C PRO A 166 -8.48 -8.97 -10.58
N CYS A 167 -9.44 -8.07 -10.80
CA CYS A 167 -10.62 -7.99 -9.97
C CYS A 167 -11.36 -9.31 -10.21
N GLY A 168 -11.33 -10.17 -9.19
CA GLY A 168 -11.89 -11.50 -9.22
C GLY A 168 -13.33 -11.48 -9.72
N SER A 169 -13.63 -12.42 -10.59
CA SER A 169 -14.97 -12.74 -11.06
C SER A 169 -15.93 -12.86 -9.87
N TYR A 170 -16.72 -11.82 -9.59
CA TYR A 170 -18.01 -12.02 -8.95
C TYR A 170 -18.97 -12.54 -10.03
N ALA A 171 -18.72 -13.77 -10.49
CA ALA A 171 -19.73 -14.52 -11.21
C ALA A 171 -20.84 -14.81 -10.20
N SER A 172 -21.92 -14.03 -10.24
CA SER A 172 -23.16 -14.39 -9.54
C SER A 172 -23.73 -15.64 -10.22
N PRO A 173 -24.11 -16.68 -9.47
CA PRO A 173 -24.67 -17.90 -10.07
C PRO A 173 -26.06 -17.61 -10.64
N PRO A 174 -26.41 -18.12 -11.84
CA PRO A 174 -27.77 -18.00 -12.35
C PRO A 174 -28.68 -18.96 -11.58
N LEU A 175 -29.70 -18.41 -10.93
CA LEU A 175 -30.79 -19.17 -10.33
C LEU A 175 -31.68 -19.74 -11.45
N SER A 176 -31.80 -21.06 -11.46
CA SER A 176 -32.72 -21.83 -12.28
C SER A 176 -34.17 -21.57 -11.89
N LEU A 177 -35.03 -21.19 -12.85
CA LEU A 177 -36.48 -21.35 -12.71
C LEU A 177 -37.11 -21.79 -14.03
N SER A 178 -37.86 -22.88 -13.95
CA SER A 178 -38.53 -23.60 -15.01
C SER A 178 -39.87 -22.98 -15.42
N SER A 179 -40.17 -23.15 -16.71
CA SER A 179 -41.48 -23.50 -17.32
C SER A 179 -42.69 -22.55 -17.23
N GLY A 180 -43.18 -22.15 -18.41
CA GLY A 180 -44.62 -22.12 -18.73
C GLY A 180 -45.24 -20.75 -19.01
N PRO A 181 -46.32 -20.66 -19.83
CA PRO A 181 -46.32 -19.74 -20.97
C PRO A 181 -47.47 -18.70 -21.01
N GLU A 182 -47.36 -17.84 -22.04
CA GLU A 182 -48.41 -17.09 -22.76
C GLU A 182 -48.88 -15.69 -22.31
N SER A 183 -49.01 -14.87 -23.36
CA SER A 183 -49.95 -13.76 -23.59
C SER A 183 -49.45 -12.30 -23.51
N LEU A 184 -49.70 -11.65 -24.66
CA LEU A 184 -49.84 -10.24 -25.02
C LEU A 184 -49.61 -9.17 -23.94
N HIS A 185 -48.93 -8.08 -24.31
CA HIS A 185 -49.56 -6.77 -24.57
C HIS A 185 -48.49 -5.76 -25.03
N GLY A 186 -48.82 -4.98 -26.06
CA GLY A 186 -47.93 -4.02 -26.71
C GLY A 186 -47.93 -2.63 -26.08
N SER A 187 -46.95 -1.83 -26.51
CA SER A 187 -46.91 -0.35 -26.69
C SER A 187 -45.43 0.04 -26.65
N THR A 188 -44.78 0.30 -27.79
CA THR A 188 -44.56 1.66 -28.34
C THR A 188 -44.07 2.65 -27.30
N ASP A 189 -42.78 2.99 -27.32
CA ASP A 189 -42.38 4.38 -27.56
C ASP A 189 -40.92 4.47 -28.03
N SER A 190 -40.62 5.59 -28.68
CA SER A 190 -39.68 5.74 -29.79
C SER A 190 -38.33 6.35 -29.41
N LEU A 191 -37.37 6.21 -30.32
CA LEU A 191 -35.99 6.70 -30.36
C LEU A 191 -35.88 8.26 -30.27
N PRO A 192 -34.68 8.86 -30.08
CA PRO A 192 -33.77 9.03 -31.23
C PRO A 192 -32.27 8.83 -30.94
N VAL A 193 -31.61 8.32 -31.97
CA VAL A 193 -30.17 8.37 -32.25
C VAL A 193 -29.69 9.82 -32.36
N VAL A 194 -28.54 10.14 -31.75
CA VAL A 194 -27.77 11.36 -32.03
C VAL A 194 -26.32 10.99 -32.37
N THR A 195 -25.89 11.45 -33.54
CA THR A 195 -24.60 11.25 -34.21
C THR A 195 -23.45 12.07 -33.59
N PRO A 196 -22.17 11.69 -33.83
CA PRO A 196 -21.02 12.45 -33.36
C PRO A 196 -20.74 13.69 -34.22
N VAL A 197 -20.34 14.79 -33.58
CA VAL A 197 -19.92 16.05 -34.24
C VAL A 197 -18.42 16.27 -34.07
N SER A 198 -17.79 16.70 -35.17
CA SER A 198 -16.36 16.89 -35.39
C SER A 198 -15.81 18.19 -34.78
N SER A 199 -14.50 18.17 -34.52
CA SER A 199 -13.65 19.28 -34.06
C SER A 199 -13.44 20.38 -35.11
N PRO A 200 -13.00 21.58 -34.66
CA PRO A 200 -12.02 22.34 -35.43
C PRO A 200 -10.81 22.85 -34.60
N THR A 201 -9.70 22.98 -35.34
CA THR A 201 -8.34 23.42 -35.02
C THR A 201 -8.13 24.93 -34.82
N ARG A 202 -6.97 25.28 -34.21
CA ARG A 202 -6.09 26.49 -34.33
C ARG A 202 -5.85 27.18 -32.98
N GLU A 203 -4.73 27.81 -32.65
CA GLU A 203 -3.46 28.14 -33.33
C GLU A 203 -2.38 28.42 -32.26
N PHE A 204 -1.12 28.22 -32.62
CA PHE A 204 0.08 28.50 -31.82
C PHE A 204 0.45 29.98 -31.96
N GLU A 205 0.63 30.71 -30.85
CA GLU A 205 1.23 32.05 -30.89
C GLU A 205 2.60 32.04 -30.19
N LYS A 206 3.64 32.31 -30.99
CA LYS A 206 4.99 32.63 -30.53
C LYS A 206 5.01 34.10 -30.12
N ALA A 207 5.46 34.39 -28.90
CA ALA A 207 5.95 35.71 -28.54
C ALA A 207 7.41 35.62 -28.09
N LEU A 208 8.20 36.46 -28.74
CA LEU A 208 9.65 36.62 -28.70
C LEU A 208 9.92 37.97 -28.01
N PHE A 209 10.75 38.02 -26.97
CA PHE A 209 11.50 39.21 -26.55
C PHE A 209 12.77 38.69 -25.88
N ALA A 210 13.92 38.80 -26.55
CA ALA A 210 14.83 39.95 -26.60
C ALA A 210 15.89 39.84 -25.51
#